data_AF-A0A075I4Z5-F1
#
_entry.id   AF-A0A075I4Z5-F1
#
_cell.length_a   1.000
_cell.length_b   1.000
_cell.length_c   1.000
_cell.angle_alpha   90.00
_cell.angle_beta   90.00
_cell.angle_gamma   90.00
#
_symmetry.space_group_name_H-M   'P 1'
#
loop_
_entity.id
_entity.type
_entity.pdbx_description
1 polymer ?
#
loop_
_entity_poly.entity_id
_entity_poly.type
_entity_poly.pdbx_seq_one_letter_code
_entity_poly.pdbx_strand_id
1 'polypeptide(L)'
;MPETGIDQINEETTPGQTDVLSSHLLDGKKKHDEDKNVETEEVQHLDKGTDYLTTMLLQQGIREVKTKSKKTPPKLDELKKMFVQNLVKSGYVTLGEKGRTVLTDDGKKFLDAQTKNAELKVELAKLKNLEYRKSLERQAKRNQKKRKRK
;
A
#
# COMPACT_ATOMS: atom_id res chain seq x y z
N MET A 1 27.54 28.17 -49.75
CA MET A 1 26.59 27.05 -49.55
C MET A 1 27.36 25.92 -48.87
N PRO A 2 27.21 25.83 -47.54
CA PRO A 2 26.50 24.66 -46.99
C PRO A 2 25.45 25.07 -45.94
N GLU A 3 24.30 24.40 -45.98
CA GLU A 3 23.19 24.58 -45.05
C GLU A 3 23.23 23.57 -43.89
N THR A 4 22.91 24.12 -42.72
CA THR A 4 22.23 23.54 -41.55
C THR A 4 22.89 22.37 -40.79
N GLY A 5 23.57 22.75 -39.70
CA GLY A 5 23.70 21.92 -38.51
C GLY A 5 22.33 21.75 -37.83
N ILE A 6 22.08 20.53 -37.37
CA ILE A 6 20.91 20.18 -36.58
C ILE A 6 21.29 20.41 -35.12
N ASP A 7 20.89 21.55 -34.56
CA ASP A 7 20.90 21.75 -33.12
C ASP A 7 19.77 20.91 -32.51
N GLN A 8 20.13 19.76 -31.94
CA GLN A 8 19.24 19.04 -31.03
C GLN A 8 19.16 19.84 -29.73
N ILE A 9 18.06 20.58 -29.63
CA ILE A 9 17.55 21.21 -28.42
C ILE A 9 17.58 20.24 -27.23
N ASN A 10 18.58 20.41 -26.36
CA ASN A 10 18.46 19.98 -24.97
C ASN A 10 17.39 20.86 -24.32
N GLU A 11 16.14 20.38 -24.26
CA GLU A 11 15.17 20.89 -23.31
C GLU A 11 15.64 20.56 -21.89
N GLU A 12 16.46 21.47 -21.36
CA GLU A 12 16.72 21.57 -19.94
C GLU A 12 15.40 21.94 -19.26
N THR A 13 14.59 20.92 -18.99
CA THR A 13 13.33 21.05 -18.27
C THR A 13 13.64 21.51 -16.85
N THR A 14 13.39 22.80 -16.60
CA THR A 14 13.36 23.40 -15.27
C THR A 14 12.68 22.44 -14.27
N PRO A 15 13.27 22.16 -13.09
CA PRO A 15 12.67 21.26 -12.13
C PRO A 15 11.31 21.83 -11.72
N GLY A 16 10.24 21.22 -12.23
CA GLY A 16 8.88 21.66 -11.95
C GLY A 16 8.62 21.66 -10.45
N GLN A 17 7.71 22.50 -9.98
CA GLN A 17 7.30 22.60 -8.57
C GLN A 17 6.99 21.23 -7.92
N THR A 18 6.58 20.25 -8.73
CA THR A 18 6.33 18.86 -8.35
C THR A 18 7.58 18.08 -7.96
N ASP A 19 8.73 18.35 -8.58
CA ASP A 19 9.99 17.64 -8.30
C ASP A 19 10.67 18.20 -7.03
N VAL A 20 10.58 19.52 -6.82
CA VAL A 20 10.99 20.20 -5.58
C VAL A 20 10.14 19.76 -4.38
N LEU A 21 8.82 19.61 -4.59
CA LEU A 21 7.92 19.06 -3.59
C LEU A 21 8.25 17.60 -3.23
N SER A 22 8.59 16.82 -4.24
CA SER A 22 8.88 15.40 -4.06
C SER A 22 10.14 15.21 -3.21
N SER A 23 11.23 15.92 -3.52
CA SER A 23 12.47 15.82 -2.74
C SER A 23 12.28 16.20 -1.28
N HIS A 24 11.54 17.29 -1.01
CA HIS A 24 11.31 17.75 0.36
C HIS A 24 10.47 16.77 1.20
N LEU A 25 9.49 16.09 0.59
CA LEU A 25 8.64 15.11 1.29
C LEU A 25 9.36 13.77 1.52
N LEU A 26 10.26 13.41 0.61
CA LEU A 26 11.08 12.20 0.69
C LEU A 26 12.11 12.30 1.81
N ASP A 27 12.79 13.44 1.91
CA ASP A 27 13.86 13.66 2.87
C ASP A 27 13.35 13.80 4.31
N GLY A 28 12.13 14.33 4.50
CA GLY A 28 11.54 14.56 5.84
C GLY A 28 11.19 13.28 6.64
N LYS A 29 11.14 12.11 6.00
CA LYS A 29 10.68 10.84 6.64
C LYS A 29 11.79 9.84 6.98
N LYS A 30 13.06 10.15 6.74
CA LYS A 30 14.17 9.20 6.91
C LYS A 30 14.33 8.65 8.34
N LYS A 31 13.72 9.27 9.36
CA LYS A 31 13.91 8.90 10.78
C LYS A 31 12.82 7.99 11.39
N HIS A 32 11.80 7.55 10.63
CA HIS A 32 10.67 6.79 11.18
C HIS A 32 10.39 5.43 10.52
N ASP A 33 11.10 5.08 9.43
CA ASP A 33 10.89 3.82 8.69
C ASP A 33 11.91 2.73 9.02
N GLU A 34 12.93 3.02 9.84
CA GLU A 34 14.01 2.05 10.12
C GLU A 34 13.58 0.92 11.09
N ASP A 35 12.53 1.15 11.90
CA ASP A 35 12.09 0.20 12.95
C ASP A 35 10.89 -0.68 12.56
N LYS A 36 10.44 -0.66 11.31
CA LYS A 36 9.32 -1.49 10.82
C LYS A 36 9.76 -2.54 9.80
N ASN A 37 10.93 -3.12 10.01
CA ASN A 37 11.37 -4.24 9.19
C ASN A 37 10.49 -5.46 9.53
N VAL A 38 9.77 -5.96 8.53
CA VAL A 38 8.91 -7.15 8.64
C VAL A 38 9.79 -8.33 9.02
N GLU A 39 9.41 -9.10 10.04
CA GLU A 39 10.17 -10.28 10.45
C GLU A 39 10.32 -11.23 9.26
N THR A 40 11.53 -11.72 9.02
CA THR A 40 11.87 -12.55 7.83
C THR A 40 11.05 -13.85 7.76
N GLU A 41 10.52 -14.31 8.89
CA GLU A 41 9.61 -15.46 8.98
C GLU A 41 8.24 -15.17 8.35
N GLU A 42 7.66 -13.99 8.56
CA GLU A 42 6.37 -13.61 7.98
C GLU A 42 6.43 -13.53 6.45
N VAL A 43 7.55 -13.03 5.91
CA VAL A 43 7.82 -13.00 4.46
C VAL A 43 7.88 -14.42 3.90
N GLN A 44 8.58 -15.34 4.58
CA GLN A 44 8.66 -16.74 4.15
C GLN A 44 7.31 -17.47 4.18
N HIS A 45 6.47 -17.19 5.17
CA HIS A 45 5.14 -17.78 5.25
C HIS A 45 4.19 -17.24 4.16
N LEU A 46 4.34 -15.96 3.82
CA LEU A 46 3.61 -15.35 2.72
C LEU A 46 4.01 -15.96 1.37
N ASP A 47 5.31 -16.12 1.13
CA ASP A 47 5.85 -16.73 -0.09
C ASP A 47 5.35 -18.18 -0.28
N LYS A 48 5.40 -18.99 0.79
CA LYS A 48 4.86 -20.36 0.79
C LYS A 48 3.35 -20.38 0.54
N GLY A 49 2.62 -19.41 1.09
CA GLY A 49 1.18 -19.26 0.87
C GLY A 49 0.85 -18.89 -0.57
N THR A 50 1.65 -18.02 -1.19
CA THR A 50 1.49 -17.67 -2.61
C THR A 50 1.79 -18.84 -3.54
N ASP A 51 2.80 -19.66 -3.25
CA ASP A 51 3.10 -20.86 -4.04
C ASP A 51 1.98 -21.90 -3.94
N TYR A 52 1.37 -22.04 -2.76
CA TYR A 52 0.21 -22.92 -2.58
C TYR A 52 -1.02 -22.43 -3.36
N LEU A 53 -1.29 -21.13 -3.33
CA LEU A 53 -2.41 -20.56 -4.07
C LEU A 53 -2.21 -20.62 -5.59
N THR A 54 -0.99 -20.35 -6.08
CA THR A 54 -0.68 -20.45 -7.51
C THR A 54 -0.79 -21.88 -8.01
N THR A 55 -0.29 -22.87 -7.27
CA THR A 55 -0.44 -24.29 -7.61
C THR A 55 -1.90 -24.74 -7.60
N MET A 56 -2.69 -24.31 -6.62
CA MET A 56 -4.13 -24.59 -6.56
C MET A 56 -4.89 -23.98 -7.76
N LEU A 57 -4.62 -22.72 -8.10
CA LEU A 57 -5.25 -22.04 -9.25
C LEU A 57 -4.86 -22.70 -10.57
N LEU A 58 -3.59 -23.11 -10.72
CA LEU A 58 -3.11 -23.84 -11.88
C LEU A 58 -3.79 -25.20 -12.03
N GLN A 59 -3.99 -25.93 -10.92
CA GLN A 59 -4.74 -27.19 -10.89
C GLN A 59 -6.21 -27.01 -11.27
N GLN A 60 -6.79 -25.84 -10.97
CA GLN A 60 -8.15 -25.45 -11.40
C GLN A 60 -8.22 -24.96 -12.85
N GLY A 61 -7.10 -25.01 -13.60
CA GLY A 61 -7.03 -24.58 -15.00
C GLY A 61 -6.95 -23.07 -15.19
N ILE A 62 -6.87 -22.29 -14.10
CA ILE A 62 -6.66 -20.84 -14.12
C ILE A 62 -5.17 -20.62 -14.38
N ARG A 63 -4.82 -20.35 -15.65
CA ARG A 63 -3.45 -20.02 -16.02
C ARG A 63 -3.19 -18.56 -15.69
N GLU A 64 -2.02 -18.27 -15.13
CA GLU A 64 -1.53 -16.90 -15.00
C GLU A 64 -1.50 -16.25 -16.38
N VAL A 65 -2.42 -15.31 -16.62
CA VAL A 65 -2.32 -14.42 -17.77
C VAL A 65 -1.19 -13.45 -17.43
N LYS A 66 0.04 -13.81 -17.82
CA LYS A 66 1.18 -12.91 -17.76
C LYS A 66 0.94 -11.78 -18.76
N THR A 67 0.18 -10.77 -18.36
CA THR A 67 0.17 -9.49 -19.04
C THR A 67 1.61 -8.99 -18.95
N LYS A 68 2.33 -9.04 -20.06
CA LYS A 68 3.66 -8.42 -20.16
C LYS A 68 3.45 -6.91 -19.99
N SER A 69 3.51 -6.41 -18.77
CA SER A 69 3.59 -4.98 -18.55
C SER A 69 4.90 -4.53 -19.18
N LYS A 70 4.82 -3.79 -20.27
CA LYS A 70 5.97 -3.30 -21.06
C LYS A 70 6.86 -2.31 -20.28
N LYS A 71 6.56 -2.06 -19.01
CA LYS A 71 7.25 -1.12 -18.12
C LYS A 71 7.75 -1.90 -16.92
N THR A 72 9.02 -1.70 -16.58
CA THR A 72 9.60 -2.06 -15.30
C THR A 72 8.68 -1.54 -14.18
N PRO A 73 8.40 -2.35 -13.15
CA PRO A 73 7.70 -1.86 -11.98
C PRO A 73 8.45 -0.63 -11.46
N PRO A 74 7.74 0.49 -11.20
CA PRO A 74 8.38 1.69 -10.73
C PRO A 74 9.14 1.41 -9.44
N LYS A 75 10.34 1.97 -9.31
CA LYS A 75 11.15 1.81 -8.10
C LYS A 75 10.47 2.53 -6.93
N LEU A 76 10.87 2.19 -5.69
CA LEU A 76 10.30 2.79 -4.48
C LEU A 76 10.29 4.34 -4.53
N ASP A 77 11.35 4.94 -5.05
CA ASP A 77 11.46 6.39 -5.16
C ASP A 77 10.43 6.98 -6.14
N GLU A 78 10.25 6.33 -7.30
CA GLU A 78 9.22 6.70 -8.28
C GLU A 78 7.79 6.51 -7.74
N LEU A 79 7.57 5.43 -6.97
CA LEU A 79 6.30 5.20 -6.26
C LEU A 79 5.98 6.31 -5.27
N LYS A 80 6.98 6.77 -4.50
CA LYS A 80 6.79 7.88 -3.56
C LYS A 80 6.51 9.19 -4.30
N LYS A 81 7.20 9.47 -5.41
CA LYS A 81 6.89 10.64 -6.27
C LYS A 81 5.47 10.59 -6.82
N MET A 82 5.04 9.45 -7.37
CA MET A 82 3.67 9.26 -7.85
C MET A 82 2.63 9.42 -6.74
N PHE A 83 2.91 8.91 -5.55
CA PHE A 83 2.02 9.05 -4.41
C PHE A 83 1.80 10.51 -4.02
N VAL A 84 2.87 11.30 -3.91
CA VAL A 84 2.78 12.74 -3.62
C VAL A 84 2.05 13.48 -4.74
N GLN A 85 2.36 13.17 -6.01
CA GLN A 85 1.62 13.75 -7.14
C GLN A 85 0.13 13.44 -7.06
N ASN A 86 -0.25 12.23 -6.65
CA ASN A 86 -1.65 11.87 -6.49
C ASN A 86 -2.32 12.64 -5.35
N LEU A 87 -1.62 12.87 -4.23
CA LEU A 87 -2.12 13.70 -3.13
C LEU A 87 -2.33 15.17 -3.52
N VAL A 88 -1.44 15.70 -4.37
CA VAL A 88 -1.57 17.07 -4.91
C VAL A 88 -2.71 17.13 -5.93
N LYS A 89 -2.79 16.17 -6.86
CA LYS A 89 -3.87 16.08 -7.87
C LYS A 89 -5.26 15.92 -7.26
N SER A 90 -5.36 15.21 -6.14
CA SER A 90 -6.63 15.02 -5.41
C SER A 90 -6.98 16.20 -4.51
N GLY A 91 -6.13 17.22 -4.43
CA GLY A 91 -6.38 18.42 -3.62
C GLY A 91 -6.22 18.19 -2.11
N TYR A 92 -5.70 17.03 -1.68
CA TYR A 92 -5.47 16.73 -0.27
C TYR A 92 -4.25 17.47 0.31
N VAL A 93 -3.30 17.85 -0.53
CA VAL A 93 -2.08 18.57 -0.15
C VAL A 93 -1.84 19.74 -1.09
N THR A 94 -1.46 20.90 -0.54
CA THR A 94 -1.11 22.12 -1.28
C THR A 94 0.25 22.67 -0.87
N LEU A 95 0.84 23.51 -1.73
CA LEU A 95 2.04 24.29 -1.41
C LEU A 95 1.64 25.55 -0.66
N GLY A 96 2.11 25.71 0.58
CA GLY A 96 1.99 26.95 1.31
C GLY A 96 3.04 27.99 0.89
N GLU A 97 2.83 29.24 1.31
CA GLU A 97 3.65 30.42 0.96
C GLU A 97 5.15 30.29 1.30
N LYS A 98 5.51 29.38 2.21
CA LYS A 98 6.90 29.10 2.63
C LYS A 98 7.54 27.90 1.93
N GLY A 99 6.92 27.39 0.85
CA GLY A 99 7.36 26.17 0.16
C GLY A 99 7.13 24.88 0.95
N ARG A 100 6.45 24.95 2.10
CA ARG A 100 6.07 23.79 2.91
C ARG A 100 4.76 23.21 2.41
N THR A 101 4.64 21.89 2.41
CA THR A 101 3.35 21.24 2.15
C THR A 101 2.38 21.46 3.30
N VAL A 102 1.17 21.83 2.94
CA VAL A 102 0.07 22.05 3.85
C VAL A 102 -1.02 21.06 3.51
N LEU A 103 -1.47 20.31 4.53
CA LEU A 103 -2.62 19.43 4.41
C LEU A 103 -3.89 20.28 4.31
N THR A 104 -4.68 20.06 3.28
CA THR A 104 -5.97 20.77 3.13
C THR A 104 -7.02 20.18 4.07
N ASP A 105 -8.12 20.90 4.29
CA ASP A 105 -9.23 20.41 5.11
C ASP A 105 -9.81 19.09 4.58
N ASP A 106 -9.86 18.93 3.26
CA ASP A 106 -10.30 17.68 2.63
C ASP A 106 -9.28 16.56 2.81
N GLY A 107 -7.98 16.88 2.76
CA GLY A 107 -6.92 15.93 3.10
C GLY A 107 -7.00 15.45 4.55
N LYS A 108 -7.36 16.35 5.48
CA LYS A 108 -7.58 16.02 6.89
C LYS A 108 -8.78 15.10 7.08
N LYS A 109 -9.92 15.42 6.44
CA LYS A 109 -11.11 14.55 6.45
C LYS A 109 -10.84 13.17 5.86
N PHE A 110 -10.09 13.11 4.76
CA PHE A 110 -9.69 11.85 4.14
C PHE A 110 -8.84 10.99 5.09
N LEU A 111 -7.86 11.60 5.75
CA LEU A 111 -7.01 10.92 6.73
C LEU A 111 -7.81 10.41 7.94
N ASP A 112 -8.73 11.22 8.45
CA ASP A 112 -9.60 10.85 9.58
C ASP A 112 -10.54 9.70 9.18
N ALA A 113 -11.12 9.74 7.98
CA ALA A 113 -11.96 8.67 7.46
C ALA A 113 -11.18 7.37 7.27
N GLN A 114 -9.94 7.45 6.76
CA GLN A 114 -9.07 6.30 6.61
C GLN A 114 -8.70 5.67 7.97
N THR A 115 -8.42 6.52 8.97
CA THR A 115 -8.10 6.09 10.34
C THR A 115 -9.30 5.41 10.99
N LYS A 116 -10.49 6.01 10.91
CA LYS A 116 -11.74 5.41 11.41
C LYS A 116 -12.05 4.08 10.73
N ASN A 117 -11.87 3.98 9.42
CA ASN A 117 -12.06 2.74 8.69
C ASN A 117 -11.08 1.65 9.13
N ALA A 118 -9.83 2.01 9.44
CA ALA A 118 -8.85 1.07 9.96
C ALA A 118 -9.23 0.57 11.36
N GLU A 119 -9.65 1.48 12.24
CA GLU A 119 -10.13 1.14 13.59
C GLU A 119 -11.34 0.18 13.54
N LEU A 120 -12.34 0.50 12.72
CA LEU A 120 -13.52 -0.33 12.52
C LEU A 120 -13.16 -1.73 11.97
N LYS A 121 -12.18 -1.83 11.07
CA LYS A 121 -11.71 -3.14 10.57
C LYS A 121 -11.08 -3.98 11.67
N VAL A 122 -10.28 -3.36 12.54
CA VAL A 122 -9.66 -4.04 13.69
C VAL A 122 -10.72 -4.49 14.68
N GLU A 123 -11.69 -3.64 14.99
CA GLU A 123 -12.79 -3.97 15.89
C GLU A 123 -13.64 -5.14 15.34
N LEU A 124 -13.98 -5.09 14.05
CA LEU A 124 -14.70 -6.17 13.38
C LEU A 124 -13.93 -7.49 13.42
N ALA A 125 -12.61 -7.47 13.25
CA ALA A 125 -11.76 -8.66 13.39
C ALA A 125 -11.79 -9.21 14.82
N LYS A 126 -11.69 -8.35 15.83
CA LYS A 126 -11.81 -8.73 17.25
C LYS A 126 -13.16 -9.39 17.55
N LEU A 127 -14.25 -8.82 17.04
CA LEU A 127 -15.61 -9.37 17.21
C LEU A 127 -15.73 -10.76 16.56
N LYS A 128 -15.28 -10.92 15.31
CA LYS A 128 -15.28 -12.23 14.63
C LYS A 128 -14.48 -13.29 15.40
N ASN A 129 -13.31 -12.92 15.91
CA ASN A 129 -12.49 -13.84 16.72
C ASN A 129 -13.18 -14.24 18.02
N LEU A 130 -13.86 -13.30 18.68
CA LEU A 130 -14.63 -13.57 19.89
C LEU A 130 -15.83 -14.49 19.62
N GLU A 131 -16.57 -14.25 18.55
CA GLU A 131 -17.69 -15.12 18.13
C GLU A 131 -17.21 -16.54 17.82
N TYR A 132 -16.11 -16.66 17.09
CA TYR A 132 -15.50 -17.94 16.79
C TYR A 132 -15.13 -18.70 18.07
N ARG A 133 -14.47 -18.04 19.04
CA ARG A 133 -14.11 -18.64 20.33
C ARG A 133 -15.34 -19.10 21.11
N LYS A 134 -16.40 -18.26 21.17
CA LYS A 134 -17.68 -18.62 21.79
C LYS A 134 -18.34 -19.82 21.11
N SER A 135 -18.23 -19.93 19.78
CA SER A 135 -18.77 -21.06 19.02
C SER A 135 -18.05 -22.37 19.38
N LEU A 136 -16.72 -22.35 19.44
CA LEU A 136 -15.90 -23.50 19.86
C LEU A 136 -16.25 -23.96 21.28
N GLU A 137 -16.42 -23.03 22.23
CA GLU A 137 -16.85 -23.36 23.59
C GLU A 137 -18.23 -24.03 23.62
N ARG A 138 -19.20 -23.54 22.82
CA ARG A 138 -20.53 -24.17 22.70
C ARG A 138 -20.42 -25.58 22.12
N GLN A 139 -19.59 -25.77 21.10
CA GLN A 139 -19.35 -27.08 20.49
C GLN A 139 -18.70 -28.06 21.48
N ALA A 140 -17.69 -27.61 22.23
CA ALA A 140 -17.05 -28.40 23.27
C ALA A 140 -18.04 -28.82 24.37
N LYS A 141 -18.86 -27.88 24.88
CA LYS A 141 -19.92 -28.17 25.86
C LYS A 141 -20.94 -29.18 25.32
N ARG A 142 -21.34 -29.07 24.04
CA ARG A 142 -22.25 -30.02 23.39
C ARG A 142 -21.64 -31.42 23.32
N ASN A 143 -20.37 -31.51 22.94
CA ASN A 143 -19.65 -32.78 22.83
C ASN A 143 -19.46 -33.45 24.20
N GLN A 144 -19.15 -32.69 25.26
CA GLN A 144 -19.09 -33.21 26.63
C GLN A 144 -20.43 -33.79 27.10
N LYS A 145 -21.55 -33.09 26.86
CA LYS A 145 -22.89 -33.59 27.22
C LYS A 145 -23.24 -34.90 26.50
N LYS A 146 -22.84 -35.04 25.22
CA LYS A 146 -23.03 -36.30 24.47
C LYS A 146 -22.20 -37.45 25.05
N ARG A 147 -20.95 -37.19 25.44
CA ARG A 147 -20.08 -38.21 26.06
C ARG A 147 -20.60 -38.68 27.42
N LYS A 148 -21.21 -37.81 28.23
CA LYS A 148 -21.80 -38.16 29.53
C LYS A 148 -23.13 -38.93 29.45
N ARG A 149 -23.73 -39.01 28.26
CA ARG A 149 -24.98 -39.75 28.01
C ARG A 149 -24.74 -41.14 27.40
N LYS A 150 -23.48 -41.47 27.12
CA LYS A 150 -23.00 -42.82 26.82
C LYS A 150 -22.44 -43.43 28.10
#